data_AF-A0A2U9IDH2-F1
#
_entry.id   AF-A0A2U9IDH2-F1
#
_cell.length_a   1.000
_cell.length_b   1.000
_cell.length_c   1.000
_cell.angle_alpha   90.00
_cell.angle_beta   90.00
_cell.angle_gamma   90.00
#
_symmetry.space_group_name_H-M   'P 1'
#
loop_
_entity.id
_entity.type
_entity.pdbx_description
1 polymer ?
#
loop_
_entity_poly.entity_id
_entity_poly.type
_entity_poly.pdbx_seq_one_letter_code
_entity_poly.pdbx_strand_id
1 'polypeptide(L)'
;MKKMEDIIQYLNEKMGIPSNVISVVSSITKVPLVSTTVTALTFFSIFAILWGYYYRKKSIDSLKEDELEKNEVELIVNNDKIERDLKYQYDRKKILEEEIRKTEGIFKDKYSKELEYVNNKIKVLESEYEDNLDRLSFVRNLKMIISHKKFLKEKGIWKQFEELSRKIEKENINIDKSILKRKEMREFLSSLNNEYELMRIFE
;
A
#
# COMPACT_ATOMS: atom_id res chain seq x y z
N MET A 1 26.11 -11.98 10.59
CA MET A 1 26.30 -11.29 9.30
C MET A 1 25.56 -12.00 8.17
N LYS A 2 25.87 -13.27 7.82
CA LYS A 2 25.17 -14.02 6.76
C LYS A 2 23.63 -13.95 6.81
N LYS A 3 23.01 -14.17 7.97
CA LYS A 3 21.54 -14.06 8.14
C LYS A 3 20.94 -12.67 7.84
N MET A 4 21.69 -11.60 8.08
CA MET A 4 21.20 -10.23 7.80
C MET A 4 21.23 -9.95 6.29
N GLU A 5 22.29 -10.39 5.63
CA GLU A 5 22.45 -10.29 4.18
C GLU A 5 21.34 -11.08 3.47
N ASP A 6 21.03 -12.30 3.95
CA ASP A 6 19.94 -13.11 3.42
C ASP A 6 18.56 -12.44 3.58
N ILE A 7 18.31 -11.77 4.71
CA ILE A 7 17.06 -11.03 4.96
C ILE A 7 16.98 -9.79 4.07
N ILE A 8 18.05 -9.02 3.96
CA ILE A 8 18.11 -7.84 3.08
C ILE A 8 17.89 -8.28 1.63
N GLN A 9 18.52 -9.38 1.22
CA GLN A 9 18.35 -9.96 -0.11
C GLN A 9 16.90 -10.38 -0.34
N TYR A 10 16.28 -11.09 0.61
CA TYR A 10 14.86 -11.46 0.53
C TYR A 10 13.96 -10.23 0.39
N LEU A 11 14.16 -9.21 1.23
CA LEU A 11 13.34 -7.99 1.20
C LEU A 11 13.51 -7.21 -0.11
N ASN A 12 14.72 -7.14 -0.65
CA ASN A 12 14.99 -6.43 -1.89
C ASN A 12 14.46 -7.21 -3.11
N GLU A 13 14.79 -8.51 -3.21
CA GLU A 13 14.46 -9.32 -4.39
C GLU A 13 13.00 -9.78 -4.41
N LYS A 14 12.46 -10.24 -3.27
CA LYS A 14 11.08 -10.77 -3.18
C LYS A 14 10.08 -9.67 -2.89
N MET A 15 10.32 -8.88 -1.85
CA MET A 15 9.36 -7.84 -1.43
C MET A 15 9.53 -6.53 -2.22
N GLY A 16 10.64 -6.35 -2.96
CA GLY A 16 10.92 -5.13 -3.70
C GLY A 16 11.22 -3.93 -2.82
N ILE A 17 11.58 -4.14 -1.55
CA ILE A 17 11.82 -3.06 -0.59
C ILE A 17 13.21 -2.47 -0.85
N PRO A 18 13.33 -1.16 -1.11
CA PRO A 18 14.61 -0.51 -1.36
C PRO A 18 15.60 -0.64 -0.19
N SER A 19 16.87 -0.86 -0.49
CA SER A 19 17.93 -1.03 0.52
C SER A 19 18.05 0.15 1.49
N ASN A 20 17.77 1.38 1.05
CA ASN A 20 17.75 2.55 1.92
C ASN A 20 16.62 2.46 2.97
N VAL A 21 15.42 2.00 2.60
CA VAL A 21 14.32 1.75 3.55
C VAL A 21 14.73 0.69 4.57
N ILE A 22 15.29 -0.44 4.10
CA ILE A 22 15.72 -1.53 4.97
C ILE A 22 16.81 -1.06 5.95
N SER A 23 17.76 -0.27 5.47
CA SER A 23 18.83 0.33 6.30
C SER A 23 18.27 1.24 7.40
N VAL A 24 17.34 2.13 7.04
CA VAL A 24 16.65 3.02 8.00
C VAL A 24 15.95 2.21 9.07
N VAL A 25 15.13 1.24 8.67
CA VAL A 25 14.35 0.41 9.57
C VAL A 25 15.28 -0.39 10.49
N SER A 26 16.28 -1.06 9.92
CA SER A 26 17.26 -1.85 10.68
C SER A 26 17.99 -1.01 11.74
N SER A 27 18.30 0.24 11.43
CA SER A 27 19.00 1.13 12.36
C SER A 27 18.14 1.54 13.57
N ILE A 28 16.81 1.53 13.42
CA ILE A 28 15.85 1.95 14.46
C ILE A 28 15.46 0.77 15.33
N THR A 29 15.12 -0.35 14.70
CA THR A 29 14.54 -1.51 15.39
C THR A 29 15.58 -2.32 16.17
N LYS A 30 16.89 -2.12 15.88
CA LYS A 30 18.02 -2.81 16.55
C LYS A 30 17.83 -4.33 16.65
N VAL A 31 17.23 -4.94 15.63
CA VAL A 31 16.70 -6.31 15.74
C VAL A 31 17.82 -7.34 15.99
N PRO A 32 17.76 -8.14 17.07
CA PRO A 32 18.62 -9.30 17.22
C PRO A 32 18.17 -10.43 16.29
N LEU A 33 19.08 -10.97 15.47
CA LEU A 33 18.81 -11.96 14.40
C LEU A 33 18.31 -13.34 14.90
N VAL A 34 17.05 -13.44 15.29
CA VAL A 34 16.26 -14.70 15.45
C VAL A 34 15.19 -14.84 14.36
N SER A 35 14.53 -16.00 14.20
CA SER A 35 13.57 -16.26 13.11
C SER A 35 12.42 -15.26 13.02
N THR A 36 12.07 -14.58 14.12
CA THR A 36 11.09 -13.47 14.20
C THR A 36 11.59 -12.16 13.60
N THR A 37 12.90 -12.02 13.33
CA THR A 37 13.55 -10.80 12.82
C THR A 37 13.13 -10.47 11.41
N VAL A 38 12.92 -11.48 10.57
CA VAL A 38 12.51 -11.28 9.17
C VAL A 38 11.13 -10.66 9.14
N THR A 39 10.18 -11.23 9.88
CA THR A 39 8.79 -10.75 9.91
C THR A 39 8.69 -9.33 10.46
N ALA A 40 9.37 -9.03 11.57
CA ALA A 40 9.38 -7.68 12.13
C ALA A 40 10.02 -6.67 11.17
N LEU A 41 11.18 -7.01 10.56
CA LEU A 41 11.86 -6.13 9.62
C LEU A 41 11.03 -5.89 8.35
N THR A 42 10.38 -6.93 7.82
CA THR A 42 9.42 -6.83 6.71
C THR A 42 8.27 -5.91 7.09
N PHE A 43 7.63 -6.14 8.24
CA PHE A 43 6.52 -5.34 8.72
C PHE A 43 6.88 -3.85 8.82
N PHE A 44 7.98 -3.52 9.52
CA PHE A 44 8.39 -2.12 9.67
C PHE A 44 8.84 -1.48 8.35
N SER A 45 9.41 -2.25 7.43
CA SER A 45 9.78 -1.73 6.11
C SER A 45 8.57 -1.44 5.22
N ILE A 46 7.55 -2.30 5.28
CA ILE A 46 6.27 -2.08 4.59
C ILE A 46 5.54 -0.89 5.20
N PHE A 47 5.50 -0.80 6.52
CA PHE A 47 4.99 0.37 7.22
C PHE A 47 5.71 1.64 6.76
N ALA A 48 7.05 1.62 6.68
CA ALA A 48 7.85 2.76 6.26
C ALA A 48 7.48 3.25 4.86
N ILE A 49 7.32 2.30 3.93
CA ILE A 49 6.89 2.55 2.55
C ILE A 49 5.51 3.20 2.52
N LEU A 50 4.51 2.60 3.16
CA LEU A 50 3.12 3.08 3.12
C LEU A 50 2.96 4.41 3.85
N TRP A 51 3.65 4.58 4.97
CA TRP A 51 3.68 5.81 5.74
C TRP A 51 4.26 6.97 4.93
N GLY A 52 5.45 6.75 4.35
CA GLY A 52 6.13 7.74 3.51
C GLY A 52 5.32 8.10 2.27
N TYR A 53 4.56 7.16 1.72
CA TYR A 53 3.74 7.39 0.55
C TYR A 53 2.44 8.16 0.85
N TYR A 54 1.65 7.68 1.82
CA TYR A 54 0.28 8.19 2.06
C TYR A 54 0.17 9.29 3.12
N TYR A 55 1.03 9.30 4.14
CA TYR A 55 0.90 10.18 5.30
C TYR A 55 2.02 11.22 5.42
N ARG A 56 2.96 11.22 4.45
CA ARG A 56 4.00 12.23 4.18
C ARG A 56 4.13 13.29 5.28
N LYS A 57 5.01 13.01 6.25
CA LYS A 57 5.51 13.96 7.26
C LYS A 57 4.58 14.27 8.45
N LYS A 58 3.51 13.50 8.65
CA LYS A 58 2.80 13.52 9.94
C LYS A 58 3.54 12.66 10.96
N SER A 59 3.52 13.09 12.23
CA SER A 59 3.92 12.24 13.36
C SER A 59 2.84 11.18 13.57
N ILE A 60 3.21 9.93 13.81
CA ILE A 60 2.23 8.90 14.19
C ILE A 60 1.48 9.25 15.48
N ASP A 61 2.12 10.02 16.36
CA ASP A 61 1.51 10.46 17.62
C ASP A 61 0.42 11.53 17.40
N SER A 62 0.42 12.20 16.24
CA SER A 62 -0.56 13.22 15.87
C SER A 62 -1.82 12.66 15.22
N LEU A 63 -1.84 11.38 14.86
CA LEU A 63 -3.01 10.76 14.25
C LEU A 63 -4.10 10.48 15.28
N LYS A 64 -5.30 10.92 14.93
CA LYS A 64 -6.52 10.65 15.69
C LYS A 64 -7.32 9.57 15.00
N GLU A 65 -8.03 8.78 15.80
CA GLU A 65 -8.90 7.71 15.31
C GLU A 65 -9.98 8.26 14.37
N ASP A 66 -10.61 9.39 14.73
CA ASP A 66 -11.61 10.07 13.88
C ASP A 66 -11.07 10.48 12.50
N GLU A 67 -9.80 10.88 12.40
CA GLU A 67 -9.18 11.23 11.11
C GLU A 67 -9.01 9.99 10.23
N LEU A 68 -8.67 8.85 10.84
CA LEU A 68 -8.55 7.58 10.12
C LEU A 68 -9.90 7.01 9.71
N GLU A 69 -10.92 7.16 10.55
CA GLU A 69 -12.28 6.75 10.22
C GLU A 69 -12.84 7.57 9.06
N LYS A 70 -12.63 8.90 9.07
CA LYS A 70 -12.99 9.74 7.92
C LYS A 70 -12.26 9.32 6.65
N ASN A 71 -10.96 9.05 6.73
CA ASN A 71 -10.18 8.57 5.58
C ASN A 71 -10.68 7.22 5.05
N GLU A 72 -11.02 6.28 5.95
CA GLU A 72 -11.59 4.98 5.59
C GLU A 72 -12.90 5.16 4.81
N VAL A 73 -13.84 5.96 5.35
CA VAL A 73 -15.13 6.21 4.69
C VAL A 73 -14.93 6.88 3.33
N GLU A 74 -14.03 7.87 3.22
CA GLU A 74 -13.75 8.55 1.96
C GLU A 74 -13.20 7.58 0.89
N LEU A 75 -12.30 6.66 1.28
CA LEU A 75 -11.75 5.66 0.37
C LEU A 75 -12.81 4.67 -0.11
N ILE A 76 -13.70 4.21 0.79
CA ILE A 76 -14.81 3.33 0.43
C ILE A 76 -15.72 4.03 -0.58
N VAL A 77 -16.18 5.25 -0.29
CA VAL A 77 -17.06 6.01 -1.18
C VAL A 77 -16.40 6.29 -2.53
N ASN A 78 -15.09 6.55 -2.56
CA ASN A 78 -14.36 6.74 -3.80
C ASN A 78 -14.25 5.44 -4.61
N ASN A 79 -14.02 4.29 -3.97
CA ASN A 79 -14.02 3.00 -4.66
C ASN A 79 -15.38 2.64 -5.23
N ASP A 80 -16.47 2.90 -4.52
CA ASP A 80 -17.83 2.69 -5.03
C ASP A 80 -18.13 3.56 -6.26
N LYS A 81 -17.52 4.75 -6.38
CA LYS A 81 -17.61 5.59 -7.58
C LYS A 81 -16.78 4.99 -8.71
N ILE A 82 -15.54 4.61 -8.44
CA ILE A 82 -14.64 4.03 -9.45
C ILE A 82 -15.22 2.72 -10.00
N GLU A 83 -15.81 1.87 -9.16
CA GLU A 83 -16.42 0.61 -9.58
C GLU A 83 -17.60 0.84 -10.53
N ARG A 84 -18.45 1.82 -10.23
CA ARG A 84 -19.55 2.23 -11.13
C ARG A 84 -19.03 2.76 -12.46
N ASP A 85 -17.99 3.59 -12.42
CA ASP A 85 -17.36 4.12 -13.63
C ASP A 85 -16.70 3.01 -14.46
N LEU A 86 -16.00 2.06 -13.82
CA LEU A 86 -15.41 0.89 -14.47
C LEU A 86 -16.48 0.07 -15.18
N LYS A 87 -17.58 -0.25 -14.48
CA LYS A 87 -18.72 -0.96 -15.08
C LYS A 87 -19.23 -0.25 -16.34
N TYR A 88 -19.45 1.05 -16.25
CA TYR A 88 -19.87 1.85 -17.40
C TYR A 88 -18.85 1.81 -18.55
N GLN A 89 -17.55 1.91 -18.28
CA GLN A 89 -16.52 1.84 -19.32
C GLN A 89 -16.43 0.43 -19.95
N TYR A 90 -16.59 -0.65 -19.18
CA TYR A 90 -16.62 -2.00 -19.73
C TYR A 90 -17.84 -2.23 -20.64
N ASP A 91 -19.01 -1.74 -20.24
CA ASP A 91 -20.22 -1.80 -21.07
C ASP A 91 -20.00 -1.02 -22.38
N ARG A 92 -19.43 0.19 -22.29
CA ARG A 92 -19.09 1.00 -23.46
C ARG A 92 -18.05 0.33 -24.36
N LYS A 93 -17.03 -0.29 -23.78
CA LYS A 93 -16.01 -1.06 -24.52
C LYS A 93 -16.66 -2.17 -25.35
N LYS A 94 -17.56 -2.94 -24.76
CA LYS A 94 -18.27 -4.02 -25.44
C LYS A 94 -19.07 -3.49 -26.64
N ILE A 95 -19.79 -2.38 -26.46
CA ILE A 95 -20.54 -1.73 -27.55
C ILE A 95 -19.60 -1.31 -28.68
N LEU A 96 -18.49 -0.64 -28.36
CA LEU A 96 -17.51 -0.19 -29.36
C LEU A 96 -16.88 -1.35 -30.13
N GLU A 97 -16.55 -2.44 -29.44
CA GLU A 97 -16.03 -3.66 -30.07
C GLU A 97 -17.04 -4.28 -31.03
N GLU A 98 -18.34 -4.27 -30.71
CA GLU A 98 -19.41 -4.73 -31.61
C GLU A 98 -19.58 -3.80 -32.81
N GLU A 99 -19.55 -2.47 -32.62
CA GLU A 99 -19.69 -1.50 -33.70
C GLU A 99 -18.51 -1.55 -34.68
N ILE A 100 -17.28 -1.75 -34.19
CA ILE A 100 -16.08 -1.93 -35.04
C ILE A 100 -16.21 -3.19 -35.91
N ARG A 101 -16.83 -4.26 -35.41
CA ARG A 101 -17.04 -5.50 -36.19
C ARG A 101 -18.07 -5.32 -37.31
N LYS A 102 -19.05 -4.44 -37.11
CA LYS A 102 -20.17 -4.20 -38.05
C LYS A 102 -19.89 -3.11 -39.08
N THR A 103 -18.81 -2.34 -38.91
CA THR A 103 -18.59 -1.09 -39.64
C THR A 103 -17.27 -1.10 -40.42
N GLU A 104 -17.25 -0.43 -41.57
CA GLU A 104 -16.06 -0.25 -42.42
C GLU A 104 -15.72 1.24 -42.64
N GLY A 105 -14.51 1.52 -43.13
CA GLY A 105 -14.07 2.87 -43.48
C GLY A 105 -13.93 3.85 -42.28
N ILE A 106 -14.22 5.13 -42.51
CA ILE A 106 -13.98 6.24 -41.55
C ILE A 106 -14.65 6.02 -40.19
N PHE A 107 -15.83 5.39 -40.17
CA PHE A 107 -16.54 5.10 -38.92
C PHE A 107 -15.84 4.03 -38.07
N LYS A 108 -15.22 3.04 -38.72
CA LYS A 108 -14.40 2.03 -38.03
C LYS A 108 -13.19 2.68 -37.35
N ASP A 109 -12.53 3.62 -38.02
CA ASP A 109 -11.38 4.35 -37.44
C ASP A 109 -11.80 5.22 -36.26
N LYS A 110 -12.96 5.88 -36.34
CA LYS A 110 -13.51 6.67 -35.24
C LYS A 110 -13.78 5.80 -34.01
N TYR A 111 -14.48 4.69 -34.19
CA TYR A 111 -14.77 3.77 -33.07
C TYR A 111 -13.50 3.12 -32.52
N SER A 112 -12.51 2.83 -33.36
CA SER A 112 -11.23 2.28 -32.90
C SER A 112 -10.46 3.25 -32.01
N LYS A 113 -10.43 4.55 -32.36
CA LYS A 113 -9.83 5.59 -31.51
C LYS A 113 -10.58 5.77 -30.19
N GLU A 114 -11.92 5.71 -30.24
CA GLU A 114 -12.74 5.77 -29.02
C GLU A 114 -12.51 4.55 -28.12
N LEU A 115 -12.38 3.36 -28.71
CA LEU A 115 -12.05 2.14 -28.00
C LEU A 115 -10.68 2.22 -27.33
N GLU A 116 -9.68 2.80 -27.99
CA GLU A 116 -8.37 3.05 -27.39
C GLU A 116 -8.47 3.97 -26.18
N TYR A 117 -9.23 5.08 -26.30
CA TYR A 117 -9.49 5.98 -25.18
C TYR A 117 -10.18 5.27 -24.00
N VAL A 118 -11.22 4.48 -24.28
CA VAL A 118 -11.94 3.72 -23.24
C VAL A 118 -11.02 2.71 -22.57
N ASN A 119 -10.21 1.97 -23.32
CA ASN A 119 -9.23 1.03 -22.75
C ASN A 119 -8.20 1.75 -21.85
N ASN A 120 -7.73 2.92 -22.25
CA ASN A 120 -6.82 3.71 -21.41
C ASN A 120 -7.51 4.21 -20.15
N LYS A 121 -8.78 4.65 -20.24
CA LYS A 121 -9.56 5.07 -19.08
C LYS A 121 -9.81 3.92 -18.10
N ILE A 122 -10.12 2.71 -18.60
CA ILE A 122 -10.25 1.50 -17.78
C ILE A 122 -8.96 1.24 -17.01
N LYS A 123 -7.79 1.21 -17.68
CA LYS A 123 -6.50 0.99 -17.00
C LYS A 123 -6.20 1.98 -15.89
N VAL A 124 -6.54 3.26 -16.11
CA VAL A 124 -6.37 4.31 -15.09
C VAL A 124 -7.29 4.05 -13.90
N LEU A 125 -8.57 3.79 -14.15
CA LEU A 125 -9.56 3.51 -13.10
C LEU A 125 -9.23 2.23 -12.31
N GLU A 126 -8.80 1.15 -12.98
CA GLU A 126 -8.33 -0.08 -12.33
C GLU A 126 -7.14 0.22 -11.41
N SER A 127 -6.16 1.01 -11.89
CA SER A 127 -5.02 1.38 -11.08
C SER A 127 -5.38 2.27 -9.89
N GLU A 128 -6.38 3.14 -10.01
CA GLU A 128 -6.86 3.99 -8.90
C GLU A 128 -7.63 3.17 -7.87
N TYR A 129 -8.46 2.22 -8.35
CA TYR A 129 -9.22 1.30 -7.51
C TYR A 129 -8.29 0.44 -6.63
N GLU A 130 -7.27 -0.16 -7.24
CA GLU A 130 -6.29 -0.97 -6.51
C GLU A 130 -5.51 -0.14 -5.48
N ASP A 131 -5.08 1.08 -5.83
CA ASP A 131 -4.35 1.97 -4.93
C ASP A 131 -5.18 2.34 -3.69
N ASN A 132 -6.49 2.59 -3.89
CA ASN A 132 -7.41 2.84 -2.79
C ASN A 132 -7.62 1.61 -1.91
N LEU A 133 -7.63 0.39 -2.46
CA LEU A 133 -7.72 -0.85 -1.66
C LEU A 133 -6.46 -1.06 -0.80
N ASP A 134 -5.28 -0.82 -1.37
CA ASP A 134 -4.01 -0.89 -0.65
C ASP A 134 -3.97 0.15 0.47
N ARG A 135 -4.42 1.39 0.18
CA ARG A 135 -4.52 2.47 1.17
C ARG A 135 -5.55 2.17 2.26
N LEU A 136 -6.71 1.59 1.91
CA LEU A 136 -7.76 1.22 2.85
C LEU A 136 -7.26 0.16 3.83
N SER A 137 -6.59 -0.88 3.33
CA SER A 137 -5.96 -1.90 4.17
C SER A 137 -4.94 -1.28 5.13
N PHE A 138 -4.13 -0.35 4.64
CA PHE A 138 -3.18 0.36 5.50
C PHE A 138 -3.86 1.24 6.56
N VAL A 139 -4.94 1.96 6.23
CA VAL A 139 -5.74 2.76 7.18
C VAL A 139 -6.28 1.87 8.30
N ARG A 140 -6.81 0.69 7.98
CA ARG A 140 -7.32 -0.27 8.97
C ARG A 140 -6.21 -0.77 9.89
N ASN A 141 -5.06 -1.11 9.34
CA ASN A 141 -3.88 -1.47 10.13
C ASN A 141 -3.44 -0.32 11.06
N LEU A 142 -3.48 0.93 10.60
CA LEU A 142 -3.18 2.09 11.43
C LEU A 142 -4.18 2.28 12.57
N LYS A 143 -5.49 2.13 12.30
CA LYS A 143 -6.53 2.20 13.35
C LYS A 143 -6.24 1.19 14.46
N MET A 144 -5.89 -0.03 14.08
CA MET A 144 -5.55 -1.10 15.02
C MET A 144 -4.27 -0.83 15.81
N ILE A 145 -3.24 -0.27 15.18
CA ILE A 145 -2.00 0.15 15.86
C ILE A 145 -2.30 1.27 16.87
N ILE A 146 -3.14 2.24 16.51
CA ILE A 146 -3.48 3.39 17.36
C ILE A 146 -4.37 2.99 18.53
N SER A 147 -5.35 2.09 18.33
CA SER A 147 -6.18 1.58 19.43
C SER A 147 -5.33 0.87 20.50
N HIS A 148 -4.20 0.27 20.09
CA HIS A 148 -3.25 -0.42 20.97
C HIS A 148 -2.07 0.46 21.44
N LYS A 149 -2.12 1.77 21.24
CA LYS A 149 -1.03 2.71 21.55
C LYS A 149 -0.47 2.55 22.97
N LYS A 150 -1.33 2.33 23.98
CA LYS A 150 -0.88 2.16 25.37
C LYS A 150 0.00 0.93 25.53
N PHE A 151 -0.45 -0.23 25.04
CA PHE A 151 0.31 -1.48 25.06
C PHE A 151 1.64 -1.35 24.28
N LEU A 152 1.59 -0.76 23.09
CA LEU A 152 2.78 -0.56 22.26
C LEU A 152 3.79 0.40 22.91
N LYS A 153 3.33 1.38 23.69
CA LYS A 153 4.20 2.25 24.49
C LYS A 153 4.88 1.47 25.62
N GLU A 154 4.15 0.63 26.35
CA GLU A 154 4.68 -0.22 27.41
C GLU A 154 5.75 -1.19 26.89
N LYS A 155 5.58 -1.70 25.66
CA LYS A 155 6.55 -2.57 24.98
C LYS A 155 7.70 -1.83 24.30
N GLY A 156 7.71 -0.49 24.31
CA GLY A 156 8.73 0.33 23.63
C GLY A 156 8.65 0.34 22.10
N ILE A 157 7.70 -0.38 21.51
CA ILE A 157 7.47 -0.49 20.06
C ILE A 157 6.97 0.83 19.49
N TRP A 158 6.11 1.55 20.24
CA TRP A 158 5.59 2.84 19.81
C TRP A 158 6.72 3.86 19.52
N LYS A 159 7.78 3.82 20.32
CA LYS A 159 8.97 4.66 20.11
C LYS A 159 9.67 4.34 18.79
N GLN A 160 9.69 3.08 18.37
CA GLN A 160 10.26 2.68 17.08
C GLN A 160 9.43 3.23 15.92
N PHE A 161 8.09 3.21 16.01
CA PHE A 161 7.22 3.84 15.00
C PHE A 161 7.40 5.36 14.93
N GLU A 162 7.55 6.03 16.07
CA GLU A 162 7.84 7.47 16.12
C GLU A 162 9.20 7.81 15.50
N GLU A 163 10.26 7.05 15.85
CA GLU A 163 11.59 7.25 15.27
C GLU A 163 11.59 6.94 13.76
N LEU A 164 10.88 5.90 13.34
CA LEU A 164 10.75 5.52 11.94
C LEU A 164 10.02 6.58 11.12
N SER A 165 8.85 7.02 11.56
CA SER A 165 8.10 8.10 10.89
C SER A 165 8.93 9.38 10.74
N ARG A 166 9.70 9.76 11.78
CA ARG A 166 10.60 10.92 11.72
C ARG A 166 11.80 10.71 10.79
N LYS A 167 12.41 9.52 10.75
CA LYS A 167 13.54 9.26 9.83
C LYS A 167 13.09 9.23 8.38
N ILE A 168 11.94 8.62 8.09
CA ILE A 168 11.35 8.63 6.74
C ILE A 168 11.08 10.06 6.28
N GLU A 169 10.56 10.91 7.17
CA GLU A 169 10.35 12.33 6.90
C GLU A 169 11.67 13.06 6.57
N LYS A 170 12.73 12.81 7.34
CA LYS A 170 14.02 13.48 7.15
C LYS A 170 14.78 13.02 5.92
N GLU A 171 14.75 11.71 5.63
CA GLU A 171 15.56 11.12 4.57
C GLU A 171 14.95 11.29 3.17
N ASN A 172 13.76 11.89 3.05
CA ASN A 172 13.04 12.05 1.78
C ASN A 172 13.09 10.77 0.93
N ILE A 173 12.83 9.62 1.58
CA ILE A 173 12.91 8.32 0.94
C ILE A 173 11.98 8.34 -0.27
N ASN A 174 12.56 8.28 -1.48
CA ASN A 174 11.79 8.24 -2.70
C ASN A 174 11.28 6.82 -2.90
N ILE A 175 10.00 6.61 -2.64
CA ILE A 175 9.35 5.30 -2.73
C ILE A 175 8.68 5.23 -4.10
N ASP A 176 9.17 4.33 -4.94
CA ASP A 176 8.52 4.02 -6.21
C ASP A 176 7.15 3.38 -5.95
N LYS A 177 6.10 3.94 -6.56
CA LYS A 177 4.73 3.41 -6.48
C LYS A 177 4.65 1.97 -6.99
N SER A 178 5.54 1.55 -7.88
CA SER A 178 5.60 0.18 -8.39
C SER A 178 5.77 -0.88 -7.27
N ILE A 179 6.39 -0.50 -6.14
CA ILE A 179 6.60 -1.38 -4.99
C ILE A 179 5.25 -1.75 -4.33
N LEU A 180 4.32 -0.80 -4.26
CA LEU A 180 2.99 -1.01 -3.69
C LEU A 180 2.16 -2.01 -4.50
N LYS A 181 2.45 -2.13 -5.80
CA LYS A 181 1.74 -3.02 -6.72
C LYS A 181 2.25 -4.47 -6.71
N ARG A 182 3.28 -4.78 -5.92
CA ARG A 182 3.82 -6.15 -5.83
C ARG A 182 2.84 -7.06 -5.12
N LYS A 183 2.68 -8.28 -5.65
CA LYS A 183 1.76 -9.28 -5.12
C LYS A 183 2.07 -9.59 -3.66
N GLU A 184 3.34 -9.76 -3.32
CA GLU A 184 3.81 -10.08 -1.98
C GLU A 184 3.47 -8.96 -0.98
N MET A 185 3.50 -7.69 -1.41
CA MET A 185 3.11 -6.53 -0.61
C MET A 185 1.60 -6.56 -0.31
N ARG A 186 0.79 -6.85 -1.31
CA ARG A 186 -0.68 -6.96 -1.19
C ARG A 186 -1.10 -8.13 -0.31
N GLU A 187 -0.47 -9.28 -0.49
CA GLU A 187 -0.71 -10.47 0.34
C GLU A 187 -0.37 -10.19 1.80
N PHE A 188 0.77 -9.54 2.06
CA PHE A 188 1.15 -9.14 3.41
C PHE A 188 0.15 -8.15 4.04
N LEU A 189 -0.31 -7.15 3.30
CA LEU A 189 -1.31 -6.20 3.81
C LEU A 189 -2.65 -6.87 4.11
N SER A 190 -3.03 -7.83 3.28
CA SER A 190 -4.28 -8.58 3.42
C SER A 190 -4.24 -9.55 4.59
N SER A 191 -3.08 -10.16 4.88
CA SER A 191 -2.94 -11.07 6.02
C SER A 191 -3.09 -10.35 7.36
N LEU A 192 -2.71 -9.08 7.45
CA LEU A 192 -2.69 -8.35 8.71
C LEU A 192 -4.04 -7.74 9.14
N ASN A 193 -5.13 -8.08 8.45
CA ASN A 193 -6.46 -7.54 8.74
C ASN A 193 -7.06 -7.96 10.10
N ASN A 194 -6.37 -8.80 10.90
CA ASN A 194 -6.82 -9.29 12.19
C ASN A 194 -5.95 -8.75 13.35
N GLU A 195 -6.60 -8.24 14.40
CA GLU A 195 -5.99 -7.73 15.64
C GLU A 195 -4.97 -8.66 16.25
N TYR A 196 -5.31 -9.95 16.30
CA TYR A 196 -4.44 -10.99 16.84
C TYR A 196 -3.16 -11.21 16.00
N GLU A 197 -3.25 -11.09 14.67
CA GLU A 197 -2.11 -11.35 13.78
C GLU A 197 -1.07 -10.24 13.86
N LEU A 198 -1.50 -8.97 13.99
CA LEU A 198 -0.57 -7.87 14.21
C LEU A 198 0.11 -7.97 15.58
N MET A 199 -0.62 -8.35 16.63
CA MET A 199 -0.05 -8.48 17.99
C MET A 199 0.98 -9.61 18.08
N ARG A 200 0.75 -10.74 17.41
CA ARG A 200 1.69 -11.88 17.38
C ARG A 200 3.05 -11.56 16.76
N ILE A 201 3.17 -10.50 15.94
CA ILE A 201 4.47 -10.02 15.44
C ILE A 201 5.33 -9.43 16.57
N PHE A 202 4.70 -9.01 17.67
CA PHE A 202 5.30 -8.26 18.76
C PHE A 202 5.39 -9.02 20.10
N GLU A 203 4.93 -10.28 20.12
CA GLU A 203 5.06 -11.24 21.24
C GLU A 203 6.37 -12.03 21.14
#